data_AF-A0A357CWD5-F1
#
_entry.id   AF-A0A357CWD5-F1
#
_cell.length_a   1.000
_cell.length_b   1.000
_cell.length_c   1.000
_cell.angle_alpha   90.00
_cell.angle_beta   90.00
_cell.angle_gamma   90.00
#
_symmetry.space_group_name_H-M   'P 1'
#
loop_
_entity.id
_entity.type
_entity.pdbx_description
1 polymer ?
#
loop_
_entity_poly.entity_id
_entity_poly.type
_entity_poly.pdbx_seq_one_letter_code
_entity_poly.pdbx_strand_id
1 'polypeptide(L)'
;DNIPDAAIINTLSKFGVTRGAYIPDLEINIIEELVLMDNTNISSISINIKGSYAEINLLERAYPPEMNKPGQYCNLIASDDGIVMKVEAIDGTPEVKTGEVVYKGQILVNSFMLGKFGQYRPTHARGEVLARVREKFTVTISLEQEEKIYTGRTETIKSIDILGYSFNFLAKDTSSFELYDTEVSLQEKKLLGVLKTPVTVTTTLFKEYRINRYSISEEEAKSRAANAFSGYLDRIEHEIVTYDCDGRYYKKKNAYVLTASVVVLKNIAVEKEIKIID
;
A
#
# COMPACT_ATOMS: atom_id res chain seq x y z
N ASP A 1 10.89 -1.47 9.11
CA ASP A 1 11.05 -0.15 8.50
C ASP A 1 9.69 0.50 8.42
N ASN A 2 9.33 1.23 9.48
CA ASN A 2 8.00 1.82 9.65
C ASN A 2 7.98 3.31 9.29
N ILE A 3 9.12 3.96 9.04
CA ILE A 3 9.20 5.38 8.69
C ILE A 3 9.71 5.54 7.25
N PRO A 4 8.91 6.12 6.32
CA PRO A 4 9.38 6.39 4.96
C PRO A 4 10.51 7.44 4.95
N ASP A 5 11.54 7.22 4.13
CA ASP A 5 12.67 8.16 3.96
C ASP A 5 12.21 9.60 3.68
N ALA A 6 11.16 9.77 2.88
CA ALA A 6 10.60 11.07 2.54
C ALA A 6 10.09 11.84 3.78
N ALA A 7 9.55 11.13 4.78
CA ALA A 7 9.08 11.76 6.02
C ALA A 7 10.26 12.28 6.86
N ILE A 8 11.34 11.50 6.96
CA ILE A 8 12.56 11.88 7.68
C ILE A 8 13.22 13.10 7.03
N ILE A 9 13.34 13.08 5.69
CA ILE A 9 13.90 14.21 4.92
C ILE A 9 13.06 15.47 5.13
N ASN A 10 11.73 15.36 5.16
CA ASN A 10 10.85 16.50 5.39
C ASN A 10 11.01 17.06 6.81
N THR A 11 11.07 16.21 7.84
CA THR A 11 11.32 16.64 9.23
C THR A 11 12.68 17.34 9.35
N LEU A 12 13.74 16.77 8.78
CA LEU A 12 15.07 17.41 8.75
C LEU A 12 15.06 18.76 8.02
N SER A 13 14.28 18.87 6.94
CA SER A 13 14.12 20.11 6.18
C SER A 13 13.45 21.21 7.00
N LYS A 14 12.48 20.87 7.89
CA LYS A 14 11.86 21.84 8.82
C LYS A 14 12.89 22.50 9.73
N PHE A 15 13.92 21.75 10.13
CA PHE A 15 14.97 22.20 11.04
C PHE A 15 16.22 22.71 10.30
N GLY A 16 16.11 22.99 8.99
CA GLY A 16 17.17 23.62 8.20
C GLY A 16 18.17 22.66 7.56
N VAL A 17 18.08 21.35 7.83
CA VAL A 17 18.93 20.34 7.17
C VAL A 17 18.33 19.99 5.81
N THR A 18 18.61 20.84 4.84
CA THR A 18 18.17 20.70 3.44
C THR A 18 19.35 20.45 2.51
N ARG A 19 19.07 19.94 1.31
CA ARG A 19 20.08 19.89 0.24
C ARG A 19 20.52 21.32 -0.08
N GLY A 20 21.77 21.65 0.21
CA GLY A 20 22.35 22.97 -0.02
C GLY A 20 22.41 23.88 1.21
N ALA A 21 21.99 23.41 2.37
CA ALA A 21 22.17 24.14 3.63
C ALA A 21 23.64 24.49 3.89
N TYR A 22 23.88 25.68 4.42
CA TYR A 22 25.22 26.11 4.80
C TYR A 22 25.63 25.41 6.09
N ILE A 23 26.50 24.40 5.97
CA ILE A 23 26.92 23.52 7.08
C ILE A 23 27.34 24.29 8.34
N PRO A 24 28.12 25.39 8.27
CA PRO A 24 28.51 26.13 9.46
C PRO A 24 27.35 26.75 10.27
N ASP A 25 26.19 26.97 9.64
CA ASP A 25 25.00 27.49 10.33
C ASP A 25 24.14 26.38 10.95
N LEU A 26 24.49 25.11 10.71
CA LEU A 26 23.74 23.97 11.25
C LEU A 26 24.25 23.60 12.64
N GLU A 27 23.45 23.92 13.66
CA GLU A 27 23.66 23.43 15.02
C GLU A 27 23.19 21.97 15.16
N ILE A 28 24.01 21.04 14.67
CA ILE A 28 23.67 19.61 14.54
C ILE A 28 23.10 19.01 15.83
N ASN A 29 23.74 19.26 16.98
CA ASN A 29 23.29 18.71 18.25
C ASN A 29 21.87 19.16 18.62
N ILE A 30 21.54 20.44 18.35
CA ILE A 30 20.19 20.98 18.60
C ILE A 30 19.19 20.37 17.63
N ILE A 31 19.58 20.24 16.35
CA ILE A 31 18.71 19.68 15.32
C ILE A 31 18.38 18.21 15.62
N GLU A 32 19.35 17.40 16.05
CA GLU A 32 19.11 16.02 16.46
C GLU A 32 18.09 15.93 17.60
N GLU A 33 18.20 16.80 18.61
CA GLU A 33 17.26 16.86 19.73
C GLU A 33 15.85 17.29 19.27
N LEU A 34 15.76 18.33 18.42
CA LEU A 34 14.49 18.79 17.87
C LEU A 34 13.78 17.72 17.02
N VAL A 35 14.54 16.93 16.26
CA VAL A 35 13.99 15.83 15.45
C VAL A 35 13.44 14.71 16.35
N LEU A 36 14.13 14.38 17.44
CA LEU A 36 13.65 13.41 18.43
C LEU A 36 12.38 13.90 19.16
N MET A 37 12.26 15.21 19.37
CA MET A 37 11.06 15.83 19.95
C MET A 37 9.87 15.86 18.97
N ASP A 38 10.10 16.14 17.68
CA ASP A 38 9.04 16.16 16.64
C ASP A 38 8.53 14.75 16.31
N ASN A 39 9.37 13.72 16.47
CA ASN A 39 9.04 12.36 16.03
C ASN A 39 9.31 11.30 17.10
N THR A 40 8.25 10.91 17.81
CA THR A 40 8.30 9.90 18.86
C THR A 40 8.64 8.49 18.38
N ASN A 41 8.61 8.22 17.07
CA ASN A 41 8.93 6.89 16.53
C ASN A 41 10.43 6.69 16.31
N ILE A 42 11.26 7.70 16.55
CA ILE A 42 12.72 7.64 16.44
C ILE A 42 13.31 7.38 17.83
N SER A 43 14.13 6.34 17.96
CA SER A 43 14.83 6.01 19.20
C SER A 43 16.11 6.83 19.35
N SER A 44 16.84 6.96 18.25
CA SER A 44 18.09 7.72 18.17
C SER A 44 18.29 8.20 16.73
N ILE A 45 18.89 9.38 16.59
CA ILE A 45 19.33 9.94 15.31
C ILE A 45 20.75 10.47 15.49
N SER A 46 21.61 10.28 14.49
CA SER A 46 22.88 10.99 14.39
C SER A 46 23.07 11.53 12.98
N ILE A 47 23.51 12.77 12.87
CA ILE A 47 23.77 13.49 11.64
C ILE A 47 25.27 13.75 11.56
N ASN A 48 25.96 12.98 10.72
CA ASN A 48 27.41 13.04 10.58
C ASN A 48 27.79 13.81 9.32
N ILE A 49 28.35 15.01 9.48
CA ILE A 49 28.83 15.81 8.35
C ILE A 49 30.18 15.27 7.86
N LYS A 50 30.22 14.83 6.60
CA LYS A 50 31.42 14.36 5.89
C LYS A 50 31.63 15.22 4.63
N GLY A 51 32.37 16.31 4.79
CA GLY A 51 32.63 17.27 3.71
C GLY A 51 31.35 18.03 3.33
N SER A 52 30.90 17.88 2.08
CA SER A 52 29.66 18.48 1.54
C SER A 52 28.41 17.59 1.71
N TYR A 53 28.51 16.52 2.48
CA TYR A 53 27.46 15.51 2.64
C TYR A 53 27.16 15.25 4.12
N ALA A 54 25.89 15.01 4.44
CA ALA A 54 25.44 14.60 5.76
C ALA A 54 24.97 13.14 5.73
N GLU A 55 25.57 12.29 6.55
CA GLU A 55 25.15 10.91 6.79
C GLU A 55 24.21 10.86 7.99
N ILE A 56 22.95 10.50 7.74
CA ILE A 56 21.95 10.38 8.79
C ILE A 56 21.84 8.91 9.15
N ASN A 57 22.20 8.56 10.38
CA ASN A 57 21.95 7.23 10.95
C ASN A 57 20.75 7.35 11.88
N LEU A 58 19.71 6.57 11.59
CA LEU A 58 18.48 6.54 12.35
C LEU A 58 18.29 5.15 12.96
N LEU A 59 17.91 5.10 14.23
CA LEU A 59 17.37 3.90 14.86
C LEU A 59 15.89 4.12 15.14
N GLU A 60 15.03 3.36 14.46
CA GLU A 60 13.59 3.36 14.74
C GLU A 60 13.33 2.82 16.15
N ARG A 61 12.34 3.39 16.83
CA ARG A 61 11.90 2.90 18.13
C ARG A 61 11.11 1.62 17.92
N ALA A 62 11.69 0.51 18.37
CA ALA A 62 10.95 -0.74 18.51
C ALA A 62 10.03 -0.61 19.72
N TYR A 63 8.74 -0.38 19.47
CA TYR A 63 7.74 -0.56 20.50
C TYR A 63 7.61 -2.06 20.78
N PRO A 64 7.58 -2.50 22.05
CA PRO A 64 7.10 -3.84 22.33
C PRO A 64 5.71 -4.00 21.68
N PRO A 65 5.33 -5.20 21.23
CA PRO A 65 3.95 -5.42 20.78
C PRO A 65 3.03 -4.83 21.84
N GLU A 66 2.03 -4.03 21.43
CA GLU A 66 1.11 -3.41 22.37
C GLU A 66 0.58 -4.53 23.29
N MET A 67 1.10 -4.59 24.52
CA MET A 67 0.45 -5.38 25.54
C MET A 67 -0.86 -4.66 25.75
N ASN A 68 -1.96 -5.34 25.38
CA ASN A 68 -3.32 -4.86 25.56
C ASN A 68 -3.39 -4.06 26.84
N LYS A 69 -3.71 -2.76 26.73
CA LYS A 69 -3.73 -1.88 27.90
C LYS A 69 -4.69 -2.50 28.92
N PRO A 70 -4.35 -2.52 30.22
CA PRO A 70 -5.30 -2.97 31.23
C PRO A 70 -6.62 -2.20 31.06
N GLY A 71 -7.73 -2.91 30.82
CA GLY A 71 -9.05 -2.33 30.58
C GLY A 71 -9.53 -2.30 29.13
N GLN A 72 -8.73 -2.79 28.16
CA GLN A 72 -9.23 -3.02 26.79
C GLN A 72 -9.97 -4.35 26.70
N TYR A 73 -11.25 -4.26 26.36
CA TYR A 73 -12.11 -5.41 26.11
C TYR A 73 -12.48 -5.39 24.63
N CYS A 74 -12.26 -6.50 23.94
CA CYS A 74 -12.52 -6.62 22.51
C CYS A 74 -13.44 -7.80 22.26
N ASN A 75 -14.44 -7.60 21.41
CA ASN A 75 -15.18 -8.70 20.78
C ASN A 75 -14.43 -9.11 19.50
N LEU A 76 -14.64 -10.34 19.06
CA LEU A 76 -14.33 -10.72 17.68
C LEU A 76 -15.60 -10.58 16.85
N ILE A 77 -15.54 -9.76 15.81
CA ILE A 77 -16.62 -9.56 14.84
C ILE A 77 -16.25 -10.10 13.47
N ALA A 78 -17.26 -10.42 12.66
CA ALA A 78 -17.06 -10.88 11.28
C ALA A 78 -16.60 -9.74 10.37
N SER A 79 -15.50 -9.94 9.65
CA SER A 79 -15.03 -9.03 8.60
C SER A 79 -15.86 -9.11 7.31
N ASP A 80 -16.44 -10.28 7.05
CA ASP A 80 -17.12 -10.65 5.80
C ASP A 80 -18.36 -11.51 6.09
N ASP A 81 -19.29 -11.54 5.15
CA ASP A 81 -20.39 -12.51 5.14
C ASP A 81 -19.84 -13.90 4.80
N GLY A 82 -20.30 -14.95 5.49
CA GLY A 82 -19.79 -16.29 5.24
C GLY A 82 -20.51 -17.40 5.99
N ILE A 83 -20.09 -18.63 5.73
CA ILE A 83 -20.53 -19.82 6.45
C ILE A 83 -19.39 -20.30 7.34
N VAL A 84 -19.62 -20.36 8.64
CA VAL A 84 -18.61 -20.75 9.64
C VAL A 84 -18.23 -22.21 9.44
N MET A 85 -16.95 -22.47 9.25
CA MET A 85 -16.39 -23.81 9.12
C MET A 85 -15.71 -24.27 10.40
N LYS A 86 -15.04 -23.36 11.11
CA LYS A 86 -14.29 -23.65 12.33
C LYS A 86 -14.31 -22.45 13.27
N VAL A 87 -14.44 -22.71 14.57
CA VAL A 87 -14.39 -21.70 15.63
C VAL A 87 -13.37 -22.15 16.66
N GLU A 88 -12.31 -21.37 16.85
CA GLU A 88 -11.27 -21.59 17.85
C GLU A 88 -11.15 -20.35 18.73
N ALA A 89 -11.93 -20.29 19.80
CA ALA A 89 -11.81 -19.23 20.80
C ALA A 89 -10.79 -19.62 21.88
N ILE A 90 -9.80 -18.75 22.07
CA ILE A 90 -8.81 -18.83 23.16
C ILE A 90 -9.36 -18.11 24.39
N ASP A 91 -9.87 -16.91 24.19
CA ASP A 91 -10.49 -16.07 25.22
C ASP A 91 -11.83 -15.54 24.72
N GLY A 92 -12.82 -15.46 25.61
CA GLY A 92 -14.18 -15.02 25.27
C GLY A 92 -15.15 -16.20 25.09
N THR A 93 -16.42 -15.90 24.89
CA THR A 93 -17.45 -16.92 24.65
C THR A 93 -17.87 -16.91 23.19
N PRO A 94 -17.75 -18.03 22.45
CA PRO A 94 -18.27 -18.15 21.10
C PRO A 94 -19.79 -17.93 21.05
N GLU A 95 -20.24 -17.05 20.16
CA GLU A 95 -21.66 -16.80 19.87
C GLU A 95 -22.14 -17.58 18.63
N VAL A 96 -21.19 -18.10 17.83
CA VAL A 96 -21.49 -18.80 16.57
C VAL A 96 -21.03 -20.24 16.59
N LYS A 97 -21.63 -21.07 15.73
CA LYS A 97 -21.29 -22.50 15.59
C LYS A 97 -20.90 -22.86 14.17
N THR A 98 -20.17 -23.96 14.01
CA THR A 98 -19.90 -24.54 12.68
C THR A 98 -21.19 -24.83 11.93
N GLY A 99 -21.26 -24.39 10.67
CA GLY A 99 -22.43 -24.49 9.79
C GLY A 99 -23.33 -23.25 9.82
N GLU A 100 -23.10 -22.31 10.72
CA GLU A 100 -23.89 -21.08 10.82
C GLU A 100 -23.53 -20.06 9.75
N VAL A 101 -24.54 -19.33 9.25
CA VAL A 101 -24.34 -18.19 8.35
C VAL A 101 -24.12 -16.95 9.21
N VAL A 102 -23.03 -16.25 8.96
CA VAL A 102 -22.68 -15.00 9.64
C VAL A 102 -22.64 -13.84 8.66
N TYR A 103 -23.01 -12.66 9.15
CA TYR A 103 -22.96 -11.42 8.39
C TYR A 103 -21.84 -10.52 8.89
N LYS A 104 -21.28 -9.71 8.00
CA LYS A 104 -20.26 -8.71 8.32
C LYS A 104 -20.72 -7.84 9.50
N GLY A 105 -19.86 -7.73 10.51
CA GLY A 105 -20.11 -6.99 11.74
C GLY A 105 -20.83 -7.78 12.83
N GLN A 106 -21.30 -9.00 12.57
CA GLN A 106 -21.87 -9.89 13.59
C GLN A 106 -20.81 -10.28 14.61
N ILE A 107 -21.20 -10.39 15.88
CA ILE A 107 -20.34 -10.88 16.95
C ILE A 107 -20.13 -12.38 16.78
N LEU A 108 -18.87 -12.79 16.67
CA LEU A 108 -18.46 -14.19 16.56
C LEU A 108 -18.03 -14.75 17.91
N VAL A 109 -17.28 -13.96 18.66
CA VAL A 109 -16.84 -14.28 20.03
C VAL A 109 -17.04 -13.04 20.88
N ASN A 110 -17.80 -13.16 21.95
CA ASN A 110 -18.06 -12.07 22.88
C ASN A 110 -16.93 -11.97 23.94
N SER A 111 -16.76 -10.77 24.49
CA SER A 111 -15.79 -10.44 25.54
C SER A 111 -16.14 -10.96 26.94
N PHE A 112 -17.24 -11.67 27.16
CA PHE A 112 -17.67 -12.09 28.49
C PHE A 112 -17.43 -13.57 28.71
N MET A 113 -16.67 -13.92 29.73
CA MET A 113 -16.47 -15.32 30.11
C MET A 113 -17.18 -15.65 31.42
N LEU A 114 -17.82 -16.82 31.47
CA LEU A 114 -18.41 -17.34 32.69
C LEU A 114 -17.31 -17.88 33.63
N GLY A 115 -17.16 -17.26 34.79
CA GLY A 115 -16.26 -17.70 35.85
C GLY A 115 -16.79 -18.95 36.58
N LYS A 116 -15.91 -19.62 37.32
CA LYS A 116 -16.23 -20.85 38.08
C LYS A 116 -17.41 -20.71 39.07
N PHE A 117 -17.71 -19.48 39.49
CA PHE A 117 -18.78 -19.16 40.44
C PHE A 117 -20.00 -18.49 39.77
N GLY A 118 -20.13 -18.60 38.44
CA GLY A 118 -21.27 -18.03 37.70
C GLY A 118 -21.20 -16.52 37.45
N GLN A 119 -20.07 -15.87 37.75
CA GLN A 119 -19.87 -14.44 37.50
C GLN A 119 -19.30 -14.23 36.08
N TYR A 120 -19.84 -13.27 35.34
CA TYR A 120 -19.27 -12.87 34.05
C TYR A 120 -18.07 -11.97 34.27
N ARG A 121 -16.92 -12.33 33.68
CA ARG A 121 -15.73 -11.49 33.63
C ARG A 121 -15.55 -10.92 32.23
N PRO A 122 -15.36 -9.60 32.06
CA PRO A 122 -14.99 -9.05 30.78
C PRO A 122 -13.53 -9.43 30.47
N THR A 123 -13.25 -9.71 29.21
CA THR A 123 -11.98 -10.19 28.68
C THR A 123 -11.70 -9.57 27.31
N HIS A 124 -10.45 -9.63 26.88
CA HIS A 124 -10.10 -9.43 25.49
C HIS A 124 -10.39 -10.74 24.74
N ALA A 125 -11.40 -10.77 23.87
CA ALA A 125 -11.72 -11.98 23.11
C ALA A 125 -10.63 -12.24 22.07
N ARG A 126 -10.10 -13.47 22.05
CA ARG A 126 -9.03 -13.88 21.14
C ARG A 126 -9.38 -15.24 20.56
N GLY A 127 -9.06 -15.43 19.29
CA GLY A 127 -9.40 -16.65 18.58
C GLY A 127 -9.48 -16.45 17.08
N GLU A 128 -9.71 -17.55 16.39
CA GLU A 128 -9.85 -17.61 14.95
C GLU A 128 -11.21 -18.19 14.59
N VAL A 129 -11.84 -17.61 13.56
CA VAL A 129 -13.09 -18.11 13.01
C VAL A 129 -12.91 -18.25 11.51
N LEU A 130 -12.70 -19.48 11.05
CA LEU A 130 -12.58 -19.77 9.63
C LEU A 130 -13.97 -19.89 9.02
N ALA A 131 -14.22 -19.12 7.96
CA ALA A 131 -15.48 -19.15 7.23
C ALA A 131 -15.24 -19.27 5.72
N ARG A 132 -16.20 -19.91 5.04
CA ARG A 132 -16.31 -19.87 3.58
C ARG A 132 -16.93 -18.54 3.17
N VAL A 133 -16.14 -17.71 2.52
CA VAL A 133 -16.54 -16.38 2.02
C VAL A 133 -16.62 -16.42 0.50
N ARG A 134 -17.66 -15.79 -0.06
CA ARG A 134 -17.82 -15.66 -1.51
C ARG A 134 -17.25 -14.33 -1.99
N GLU A 135 -16.20 -14.40 -2.79
CA GLU A 135 -15.61 -13.26 -3.49
C GLU A 135 -16.09 -13.22 -4.93
N LYS A 136 -16.39 -12.02 -5.43
CA LYS A 136 -16.84 -11.80 -6.80
C LYS A 136 -15.73 -11.21 -7.63
N PHE A 137 -15.48 -11.81 -8.78
CA PHE A 137 -14.59 -11.29 -9.80
C PHE A 137 -15.39 -10.96 -11.05
N THR A 138 -15.11 -9.81 -11.68
CA THR A 138 -15.72 -9.44 -12.96
C THR A 138 -14.69 -8.75 -13.82
N VAL A 139 -14.52 -9.22 -15.04
CA VAL A 139 -13.66 -8.59 -16.04
C VAL A 139 -14.44 -8.37 -17.32
N THR A 140 -14.26 -7.21 -17.93
CA THR A 140 -14.84 -6.84 -19.22
C THR A 140 -13.72 -6.62 -20.22
N ILE A 141 -13.74 -7.39 -21.30
CA ILE A 141 -12.78 -7.28 -22.40
C ILE A 141 -13.54 -6.77 -23.63
N SER A 142 -13.27 -5.51 -24.01
CA SER A 142 -13.79 -4.92 -25.25
C SER A 142 -13.22 -5.65 -26.48
N LEU A 143 -13.99 -5.81 -27.55
CA LEU A 143 -13.46 -6.30 -28.81
C LEU A 143 -12.64 -5.22 -29.51
N GLU A 144 -12.98 -3.95 -29.31
CA GLU A 144 -12.14 -2.83 -29.72
C GLU A 144 -11.05 -2.62 -28.68
N GLN A 145 -9.81 -2.74 -29.11
CA GLN A 145 -8.60 -2.60 -28.31
C GLN A 145 -7.83 -1.37 -28.76
N GLU A 146 -7.10 -0.78 -27.81
CA GLU A 146 -6.19 0.32 -28.04
C GLU A 146 -4.77 -0.12 -27.68
N GLU A 147 -3.81 0.10 -28.58
CA GLU A 147 -2.39 -0.14 -28.33
C GLU A 147 -1.60 1.14 -28.52
N LYS A 148 -0.68 1.41 -27.58
CA LYS A 148 0.28 2.50 -27.72
C LYS A 148 1.40 2.09 -28.67
N ILE A 149 1.50 2.77 -29.81
CA ILE A 149 2.62 2.64 -30.74
C ILE A 149 3.49 3.88 -30.63
N TYR A 150 4.72 3.70 -30.14
CA TYR A 150 5.69 4.78 -30.05
C TYR A 150 6.10 5.26 -31.43
N THR A 151 6.07 6.57 -31.65
CA THR A 151 6.41 7.16 -32.96
C THR A 151 7.91 7.22 -33.21
N GLY A 152 8.72 7.00 -32.16
CA GLY A 152 10.17 7.21 -32.15
C GLY A 152 10.58 8.66 -31.93
N ARG A 153 9.64 9.62 -31.94
CA ARG A 153 9.92 11.02 -31.61
C ARG A 153 10.07 11.17 -30.10
N THR A 154 11.11 11.90 -29.71
CA THR A 154 11.40 12.20 -28.31
C THR A 154 11.73 13.67 -28.12
N GLU A 155 11.41 14.18 -26.95
CA GLU A 155 11.82 15.50 -26.48
C GLU A 155 12.53 15.31 -25.13
N THR A 156 13.57 16.10 -24.89
CA THR A 156 14.32 16.03 -23.64
C THR A 156 14.40 17.41 -23.01
N ILE A 157 13.90 17.51 -21.79
CA ILE A 157 14.08 18.70 -20.96
C ILE A 157 15.11 18.35 -19.88
N LYS A 158 16.07 19.24 -19.69
CA LYS A 158 17.05 19.13 -18.62
C LYS A 158 16.87 20.29 -17.65
N SER A 159 16.87 19.98 -16.36
CA SER A 159 17.02 20.95 -15.29
C SER A 159 18.24 20.60 -14.44
N ILE A 160 18.77 21.61 -13.76
CA ILE A 160 19.83 21.45 -12.79
C ILE A 160 19.37 22.01 -11.46
N ASP A 161 19.48 21.20 -10.43
CA ASP A 161 19.29 21.61 -9.05
C ASP A 161 20.67 21.82 -8.44
N ILE A 162 20.94 23.04 -7.98
CA ILE A 162 22.19 23.42 -7.31
C ILE A 162 21.84 23.96 -5.94
N LEU A 163 22.30 23.30 -4.88
CA LEU A 163 22.09 23.75 -3.50
C LEU A 163 20.60 24.01 -3.16
N GLY A 164 19.70 23.20 -3.71
CA GLY A 164 18.25 23.33 -3.48
C GLY A 164 17.54 24.35 -4.39
N TYR A 165 18.28 25.08 -5.24
CA TYR A 165 17.70 25.96 -6.27
C TYR A 165 17.60 25.22 -7.60
N SER A 166 16.41 25.22 -8.20
CA SER A 166 16.16 24.59 -9.50
C SER A 166 16.28 25.59 -10.64
N PHE A 167 17.04 25.22 -11.68
CA PHE A 167 17.21 26.00 -12.89
C PHE A 167 16.89 25.14 -14.11
N ASN A 168 15.92 25.57 -14.92
CA ASN A 168 15.59 24.92 -16.19
C ASN A 168 16.54 25.46 -17.28
N PHE A 169 17.15 24.56 -18.06
CA PHE A 169 18.07 24.96 -19.13
C PHE A 169 17.33 25.42 -20.41
N LEU A 170 16.05 25.06 -20.57
CA LEU A 170 15.22 25.46 -21.70
C LEU A 170 14.13 26.42 -21.23
N ALA A 171 13.76 27.36 -22.11
CA ALA A 171 12.62 28.27 -21.90
C ALA A 171 11.25 27.58 -21.96
N LYS A 172 11.24 26.27 -22.26
CA LYS A 172 10.03 25.47 -22.38
C LYS A 172 10.06 24.39 -21.31
N ASP A 173 9.08 24.43 -20.40
CA ASP A 173 8.97 23.53 -19.26
C ASP A 173 8.04 22.33 -19.53
N THR A 174 7.49 22.23 -20.75
CA THR A 174 6.53 21.18 -21.14
C THR A 174 6.81 20.62 -22.54
N SER A 175 6.39 19.38 -22.79
CA SER A 175 6.52 18.75 -24.11
C SER A 175 5.52 19.35 -25.11
N SER A 176 5.87 19.32 -26.41
CA SER A 176 4.95 19.65 -27.52
C SER A 176 3.94 18.55 -27.83
N PHE A 177 4.19 17.33 -27.35
CA PHE A 177 3.45 16.16 -27.76
C PHE A 177 2.05 16.13 -27.14
N GLU A 178 1.06 15.75 -27.93
CA GLU A 178 -0.32 15.56 -27.46
C GLU A 178 -0.44 14.28 -26.60
N LEU A 179 0.24 13.21 -27.01
CA LEU A 179 0.28 11.93 -26.32
C LEU A 179 1.72 11.46 -26.15
N TYR A 180 2.15 11.30 -24.90
CA TYR A 180 3.51 10.88 -24.57
C TYR A 180 3.58 10.17 -23.24
N ASP A 181 4.57 9.29 -23.09
CA ASP A 181 4.99 8.76 -21.81
C ASP A 181 6.25 9.50 -21.34
N THR A 182 6.44 9.62 -20.03
CA THR A 182 7.53 10.39 -19.43
C THR A 182 8.47 9.48 -18.66
N GLU A 183 9.78 9.63 -18.90
CA GLU A 183 10.83 8.96 -18.16
C GLU A 183 11.76 9.99 -17.52
N VAL A 184 11.94 9.91 -16.20
CA VAL A 184 12.74 10.87 -15.43
C VAL A 184 14.01 10.19 -14.95
N SER A 185 15.15 10.79 -15.27
CA SER A 185 16.47 10.34 -14.81
C SER A 185 17.13 11.42 -13.96
N LEU A 186 17.55 11.05 -12.76
CA LEU A 186 18.26 11.91 -11.82
C LEU A 186 19.74 11.54 -11.80
N GLN A 187 20.62 12.49 -12.10
CA GLN A 187 22.06 12.30 -12.04
C GLN A 187 22.71 13.27 -11.05
N GLU A 188 23.16 12.74 -9.92
CA GLU A 188 24.01 13.49 -9.00
C GLU A 188 25.42 13.62 -9.61
N LYS A 189 25.90 14.86 -9.77
CA LYS A 189 27.23 15.09 -10.31
C LYS A 189 28.28 14.90 -9.22
N LYS A 190 29.45 14.38 -9.63
CA LYS A 190 30.64 14.28 -8.79
C LYS A 190 31.73 15.17 -9.36
N LEU A 191 32.38 15.96 -8.51
CA LEU A 191 33.55 16.73 -8.89
C LEU A 191 34.79 15.81 -8.82
N LEU A 192 35.63 15.85 -9.87
CA LEU A 192 36.81 14.98 -10.02
C LEU A 192 36.52 13.47 -9.92
N GLY A 193 35.28 13.04 -10.15
CA GLY A 193 34.85 11.63 -10.07
C GLY A 193 34.68 11.07 -8.65
N VAL A 194 35.18 11.76 -7.63
CA VAL A 194 35.21 11.26 -6.24
C VAL A 194 34.37 12.10 -5.28
N LEU A 195 34.31 13.42 -5.47
CA LEU A 195 33.67 14.33 -4.53
C LEU A 195 32.18 14.46 -4.86
N LYS A 196 31.30 14.04 -3.95
CA LYS A 196 29.83 14.23 -4.09
C LYS A 196 29.49 15.73 -4.03
N THR A 197 28.77 16.25 -5.02
CA THR A 197 28.35 17.65 -5.03
C THR A 197 26.84 17.78 -4.83
N PRO A 198 26.36 18.93 -4.32
CA PRO A 198 24.93 19.22 -4.18
C PRO A 198 24.31 19.65 -5.53
N VAL A 199 24.79 19.05 -6.63
CA VAL A 199 24.36 19.36 -7.99
C VAL A 199 23.68 18.13 -8.56
N THR A 200 22.39 18.22 -8.81
CA THR A 200 21.60 17.17 -9.45
C THR A 200 21.19 17.64 -10.83
N VAL A 201 21.44 16.84 -11.86
CA VAL A 201 20.92 17.07 -13.20
C VAL A 201 19.74 16.14 -13.40
N THR A 202 18.57 16.72 -13.58
CA THR A 202 17.34 16.00 -13.89
C THR A 202 17.14 16.02 -15.40
N THR A 203 17.02 14.85 -16.02
CA THR A 203 16.72 14.70 -17.44
C THR A 203 15.36 14.04 -17.58
N THR A 204 14.39 14.79 -18.11
CA THR A 204 13.05 14.30 -18.40
C THR A 204 12.93 14.02 -19.89
N LEU A 205 12.76 12.74 -20.23
CA LEU A 205 12.57 12.26 -21.59
C LEU A 205 11.08 12.03 -21.84
N PHE A 206 10.53 12.74 -22.82
CA PHE A 206 9.18 12.54 -23.31
C PHE A 206 9.23 11.67 -24.56
N LYS A 207 8.50 10.55 -24.55
CA LYS A 207 8.41 9.61 -25.66
C LYS A 207 7.01 9.69 -26.26
N GLU A 208 6.89 10.25 -27.46
CA GLU A 208 5.60 10.38 -28.13
C GLU A 208 5.08 9.01 -28.57
N TYR A 209 3.78 8.79 -28.39
CA TYR A 209 3.08 7.64 -28.93
C TYR A 209 1.79 8.05 -29.64
N ARG A 210 1.27 7.15 -30.45
CA ARG A 210 -0.07 7.24 -31.03
C ARG A 210 -0.88 6.03 -30.58
N ILE A 211 -2.18 6.21 -30.51
CA ILE A 211 -3.11 5.13 -30.21
C ILE A 211 -3.47 4.46 -31.53
N ASN A 212 -3.14 3.17 -31.65
CA ASN A 212 -3.63 2.32 -32.71
C ASN A 212 -4.84 1.53 -32.22
N ARG A 213 -5.94 1.62 -32.97
CA ARG A 213 -7.17 0.88 -32.66
C ARG A 213 -7.23 -0.37 -33.52
N TYR A 214 -7.46 -1.51 -32.88
CA TYR A 214 -7.62 -2.79 -33.57
C TYR A 214 -8.75 -3.60 -32.91
N SER A 215 -9.34 -4.52 -33.66
CA SER A 215 -10.38 -5.39 -33.16
C SER A 215 -9.85 -6.79 -32.91
N ILE A 216 -10.20 -7.36 -31.76
CA ILE A 216 -9.92 -8.77 -31.44
C ILE A 216 -11.17 -9.64 -31.67
N SER A 217 -10.97 -10.94 -31.83
CA SER A 217 -12.06 -11.90 -31.94
C SER A 217 -12.74 -12.17 -30.59
N GLU A 218 -13.97 -12.69 -30.62
CA GLU A 218 -14.68 -13.11 -29.39
C GLU A 218 -13.91 -14.20 -28.62
N GLU A 219 -13.28 -15.15 -29.32
CA GLU A 219 -12.47 -16.21 -28.70
C GLU A 219 -11.20 -15.65 -28.05
N GLU A 220 -10.57 -14.67 -28.67
CA GLU A 220 -9.41 -14.00 -28.08
C GLU A 220 -9.82 -13.18 -26.83
N ALA A 221 -10.95 -12.46 -26.89
CA ALA A 221 -11.48 -11.75 -25.74
C ALA A 221 -11.80 -12.68 -24.57
N LYS A 222 -12.36 -13.86 -24.86
CA LYS A 222 -12.61 -14.93 -23.88
C LYS A 222 -11.32 -15.48 -23.28
N SER A 223 -10.31 -15.74 -24.11
CA SER A 223 -8.98 -16.19 -23.65
C SER A 223 -8.31 -15.15 -22.73
N ARG A 224 -8.34 -13.87 -23.11
CA ARG A 224 -7.83 -12.77 -22.27
C ARG A 224 -8.57 -12.68 -20.93
N ALA A 225 -9.90 -12.84 -20.93
CA ALA A 225 -10.69 -12.85 -19.71
C ALA A 225 -10.34 -14.04 -18.80
N ALA A 226 -10.14 -15.24 -19.38
CA ALA A 226 -9.72 -16.42 -18.63
C ALA A 226 -8.32 -16.24 -18.02
N ASN A 227 -7.36 -15.67 -18.76
CA ASN A 227 -6.03 -15.36 -18.25
C ASN A 227 -6.08 -14.34 -17.10
N ALA A 228 -6.91 -13.30 -17.23
CA ALA A 228 -7.12 -12.32 -16.15
C ALA A 228 -7.71 -12.97 -14.89
N PHE A 229 -8.63 -13.93 -15.06
CA PHE A 229 -9.18 -14.69 -13.94
C PHE A 229 -8.15 -15.62 -13.31
N SER A 230 -7.34 -16.33 -14.10
CA SER A 230 -6.22 -17.15 -13.59
C SER A 230 -5.26 -16.32 -12.75
N GLY A 231 -4.82 -15.16 -13.26
CA GLY A 231 -3.96 -14.26 -12.52
C GLY A 231 -4.62 -13.62 -11.29
N TYR A 232 -5.96 -13.60 -11.21
CA TYR A 232 -6.67 -13.27 -9.96
C TYR A 232 -6.58 -14.42 -8.96
N LEU A 233 -6.84 -15.67 -9.38
CA LEU A 233 -6.72 -16.85 -8.52
C LEU A 233 -5.30 -17.01 -7.96
N ASP A 234 -4.26 -16.77 -8.77
CA ASP A 234 -2.86 -16.88 -8.35
C ASP A 234 -2.46 -15.85 -7.27
N ARG A 235 -3.24 -14.77 -7.11
CA ARG A 235 -3.03 -13.74 -6.08
C ARG A 235 -3.81 -14.00 -4.80
N ILE A 236 -4.71 -14.99 -4.79
CA ILE A 236 -5.46 -15.35 -3.58
C ILE A 236 -4.52 -16.16 -2.67
N GLU A 237 -4.21 -15.60 -1.51
CA GLU A 237 -3.37 -16.25 -0.49
C GLU A 237 -4.14 -17.31 0.32
N HIS A 238 -5.46 -17.21 0.32
CA HIS A 238 -6.35 -18.10 1.06
C HIS A 238 -6.66 -19.38 0.29
N GLU A 239 -7.04 -20.44 1.00
CA GLU A 239 -7.44 -21.70 0.38
C GLU A 239 -8.72 -21.51 -0.46
N ILE A 240 -8.63 -21.78 -1.76
CA ILE A 240 -9.76 -21.76 -2.69
C ILE A 240 -10.51 -23.09 -2.57
N VAL A 241 -11.76 -23.04 -2.13
CA VAL A 241 -12.61 -24.24 -1.99
C VAL A 241 -13.25 -24.60 -3.32
N THR A 242 -13.83 -23.62 -4.00
CA THR A 242 -14.49 -23.81 -5.30
C THR A 242 -14.64 -22.45 -5.99
N TYR A 243 -14.85 -22.48 -7.30
CA TYR A 243 -15.25 -21.31 -8.05
C TYR A 243 -16.22 -21.71 -9.16
N ASP A 244 -17.07 -20.77 -9.55
CA ASP A 244 -17.97 -20.88 -10.70
C ASP A 244 -17.77 -19.65 -11.58
N CYS A 245 -17.89 -19.82 -12.90
CA CYS A 245 -17.72 -18.74 -13.85
C CYS A 245 -18.80 -18.75 -14.93
N ASP A 246 -19.35 -17.57 -15.21
CA ASP A 246 -20.30 -17.32 -16.29
C ASP A 246 -19.75 -16.20 -17.17
N GLY A 247 -19.58 -16.52 -18.45
CA GLY A 247 -19.00 -15.62 -19.44
C GLY A 247 -19.96 -15.38 -20.58
N ARG A 248 -20.26 -14.10 -20.85
CA ARG A 248 -21.24 -13.71 -21.88
C ARG A 248 -20.71 -12.59 -22.75
N TYR A 249 -21.06 -12.69 -24.03
CA TYR A 249 -20.84 -11.60 -24.98
C TYR A 249 -22.00 -10.60 -24.96
N TYR A 250 -21.68 -9.32 -24.82
CA TYR A 250 -22.63 -8.23 -24.79
C TYR A 250 -22.53 -7.39 -26.08
N LYS A 251 -23.35 -7.73 -27.07
CA LYS A 251 -23.39 -7.05 -28.39
C LYS A 251 -23.46 -5.52 -28.30
N LYS A 252 -24.28 -4.97 -27.40
CA LYS A 252 -24.43 -3.50 -27.22
C LYS A 252 -23.15 -2.82 -26.75
N LYS A 253 -22.29 -3.53 -26.01
CA LYS A 253 -21.03 -3.01 -25.47
C LYS A 253 -19.83 -3.43 -26.32
N ASN A 254 -20.05 -4.21 -27.38
CA ASN A 254 -19.00 -4.84 -28.18
C ASN A 254 -17.91 -5.49 -27.30
N ALA A 255 -18.32 -6.22 -26.26
CA ALA A 255 -17.41 -6.70 -25.21
C ALA A 255 -17.82 -8.06 -24.65
N TYR A 256 -16.82 -8.86 -24.29
CA TYR A 256 -16.98 -10.08 -23.50
C TYR A 256 -16.87 -9.77 -22.01
N VAL A 257 -17.81 -10.25 -21.20
CA VAL A 257 -17.78 -10.08 -19.75
C VAL A 257 -17.75 -11.45 -19.10
N LEU A 258 -16.73 -11.69 -18.28
CA LEU A 258 -16.60 -12.87 -17.44
C LEU A 258 -16.91 -12.46 -15.99
N THR A 259 -17.89 -13.13 -15.39
CA THR A 259 -18.22 -13.01 -13.97
C THR A 259 -17.88 -14.32 -13.29
N ALA A 260 -17.14 -14.28 -12.19
CA ALA A 260 -16.82 -15.46 -11.41
C ALA A 260 -17.17 -15.24 -9.93
N SER A 261 -17.60 -16.31 -9.28
CA SER A 261 -17.82 -16.38 -7.84
C SER A 261 -16.84 -17.39 -7.26
N VAL A 262 -15.89 -16.92 -6.45
CA VAL A 262 -14.86 -17.75 -5.82
C VAL A 262 -15.22 -17.92 -4.35
N VAL A 263 -15.17 -19.14 -3.85
CA VAL A 263 -15.35 -19.47 -2.44
C VAL A 263 -13.98 -19.71 -1.82
N VAL A 264 -13.60 -18.84 -0.88
CA VAL A 264 -12.33 -18.94 -0.15
C VAL A 264 -12.58 -19.30 1.31
N LEU A 265 -11.67 -20.07 1.91
CA LEU A 265 -11.63 -20.32 3.33
C LEU A 265 -10.65 -19.34 3.98
N LYS A 266 -11.16 -18.38 4.76
CA LYS A 266 -10.33 -17.38 5.45
C LYS A 266 -10.79 -17.13 6.89
N ASN A 267 -9.89 -16.64 7.72
CA ASN A 267 -10.24 -16.12 9.04
C ASN A 267 -11.04 -14.82 8.87
N ILE A 268 -12.23 -14.78 9.45
CA ILE A 268 -13.11 -13.59 9.44
C ILE A 268 -13.18 -12.88 10.78
N ALA A 269 -12.47 -13.37 11.81
CA ALA A 269 -12.48 -12.77 13.13
C ALA A 269 -11.58 -11.53 13.18
N VAL A 270 -12.19 -10.37 13.42
CA VAL A 270 -11.50 -9.09 13.61
C VAL A 270 -11.86 -8.50 14.96
N GLU A 271 -10.86 -7.97 15.66
CA GLU A 271 -11.06 -7.36 16.97
C GLU A 271 -11.85 -6.04 16.85
N LYS A 272 -12.84 -5.89 17.73
CA LYS A 272 -13.59 -4.65 17.91
C LYS A 272 -13.68 -4.31 19.38
N GLU A 273 -13.07 -3.19 19.75
CA GLU A 273 -13.10 -2.66 21.11
C GLU A 273 -14.53 -2.37 21.56
N ILE A 274 -14.82 -2.71 22.81
CA ILE A 274 -16.05 -2.37 23.50
C ILE A 274 -15.75 -1.47 24.70
N LYS A 275 -16.60 -0.47 24.89
CA LYS A 275 -16.62 0.32 26.12
C LYS A 275 -17.64 -0.29 27.06
N ILE A 276 -17.17 -0.79 28.19
CA ILE A 276 -18.05 -1.20 29.28
C ILE A 276 -18.33 0.07 30.07
N ILE A 277 -19.59 0.51 30.05
CA ILE A 277 -20.06 1.63 30.88
C ILE A 277 -20.43 1.01 32.22
N ASP A 278 -19.78 1.48 33.29
CA ASP A 278 -20.11 1.14 34.68
C ASP A 278 -21.52 1.63 35.07
#